data_AF-A0A839IC82-F1
#
_entry.id   AF-A0A839IC82-F1
#
_cell.length_a   1.000
_cell.length_b   1.000
_cell.length_c   1.000
_cell.angle_alpha   90.00
_cell.angle_beta   90.00
_cell.angle_gamma   90.00
#
_symmetry.space_group_name_H-M   'P 1'
#
loop_
_entity.id
_entity.type
_entity.pdbx_description
1 polymer ?
#
loop_
_entity_poly.entity_id
_entity_poly.type
_entity_poly.pdbx_seq_one_letter_code
_entity_poly.pdbx_strand_id
1 'polypeptide(L)' 'TLSQDDIDAGLFAIDATTGVVTVIGNLDHDTAPSHSIDIIATSTDGSTSTGAFNITVTDADGTLPGGGDTD' A
#
# COMPACT_ATOMS: atom_id res chain seq x y z
N THR A 1 -2.16 -7.46 -10.22
CA THR A 1 -3.20 -7.56 -9.19
C THR A 1 -2.56 -7.42 -7.81
N LEU A 2 -3.34 -7.34 -6.74
CA LEU A 2 -2.82 -7.47 -5.38
C LEU A 2 -2.75 -8.95 -4.97
N SER A 3 -2.03 -9.25 -3.89
CA SER A 3 -2.09 -10.56 -3.22
C SER A 3 -3.48 -10.80 -2.62
N GLN A 4 -3.80 -12.07 -2.30
CA GLN A 4 -5.09 -12.39 -1.71
C GLN A 4 -5.27 -11.75 -0.33
N ASP A 5 -4.21 -11.75 0.48
CA ASP A 5 -4.23 -11.16 1.82
C ASP A 5 -4.52 -9.65 1.77
N ASP A 6 -3.94 -8.94 0.79
CA ASP A 6 -4.19 -7.51 0.58
C ASP A 6 -5.61 -7.21 0.06
N ILE A 7 -6.16 -8.11 -0.77
CA ILE A 7 -7.55 -8.02 -1.24
C ILE A 7 -8.51 -8.19 -0.05
N ASP A 8 -8.24 -9.16 0.81
CA ASP A 8 -9.06 -9.45 1.98
C ASP A 8 -8.98 -8.34 3.04
N ALA A 9 -7.84 -7.66 3.14
CA ALA A 9 -7.67 -6.48 3.99
C ALA A 9 -8.54 -5.29 3.52
N GLY A 10 -8.83 -5.18 2.22
CA GLY A 10 -9.81 -4.23 1.67
C GLY A 10 -9.41 -2.75 1.78
N LEU A 11 -8.13 -2.45 2.01
CA LEU A 11 -7.62 -1.07 2.13
C LEU A 11 -7.22 -0.46 0.78
N PHE A 12 -6.74 -1.29 -0.13
CA PHE A 12 -6.21 -0.87 -1.43
C PHE A 12 -6.85 -1.67 -2.57
N ALA A 13 -6.97 -1.04 -3.73
CA ALA A 13 -7.34 -1.68 -4.99
C ALA A 13 -6.29 -1.35 -6.05
N ILE A 14 -6.13 -2.24 -7.03
CA ILE A 14 -5.27 -2.00 -8.20
C ILE A 14 -6.04 -2.23 -9.48
N ASP A 15 -5.94 -1.29 -10.41
CA ASP A 15 -6.36 -1.51 -11.79
C ASP A 15 -5.32 -2.41 -12.48
N ALA A 16 -5.72 -3.62 -12.85
CA ALA A 16 -4.82 -4.59 -13.47
C ALA A 16 -4.32 -4.19 -14.87
N THR A 17 -5.00 -3.26 -15.55
CA THR A 17 -4.64 -2.77 -16.89
C THR A 17 -3.66 -1.61 -16.81
N THR A 18 -3.91 -0.65 -15.91
CA THR A 18 -3.10 0.57 -15.80
C THR A 18 -2.03 0.50 -14.71
N GLY A 19 -2.17 -0.43 -13.76
CA GLY A 19 -1.30 -0.57 -12.59
C GLY A 19 -1.54 0.48 -11.51
N VAL A 20 -2.57 1.33 -11.65
CA VAL A 20 -2.87 2.38 -10.67
C VAL A 20 -3.40 1.75 -9.38
N VAL A 21 -2.73 2.05 -8.26
CA VAL A 21 -3.17 1.68 -6.91
C VAL A 21 -4.02 2.81 -6.33
N THR A 22 -5.17 2.46 -5.78
CA THR A 22 -6.13 3.39 -5.18
C THR A 22 -6.44 2.98 -3.75
N VAL A 23 -6.56 3.96 -2.85
CA VAL A 23 -7.04 3.75 -1.49
C VAL A 23 -8.57 3.61 -1.51
N ILE A 24 -9.10 2.52 -0.96
CA ILE A 24 -10.54 2.23 -0.92
C ILE A 24 -11.06 1.98 0.51
N GLY A 25 -10.17 1.83 1.48
CA GLY A 25 -10.48 1.77 2.90
C GLY A 25 -10.00 3.01 3.67
N ASN A 26 -10.28 3.04 4.97
CA ASN A 26 -9.79 4.12 5.83
C ASN A 26 -8.36 3.82 6.28
N LEU A 27 -7.46 4.79 6.08
CA LEU A 27 -6.11 4.76 6.63
C LEU A 27 -6.08 5.70 7.84
N ASP A 28 -5.47 5.24 8.92
CA ASP A 28 -5.33 6.00 10.15
C ASP A 28 -3.92 5.82 10.69
N HIS A 29 -3.18 6.92 10.81
CA HIS A 29 -1.79 6.95 11.23
C HIS A 29 -1.61 6.37 12.65
N ASP A 30 -2.51 6.71 13.57
CA ASP A 30 -2.44 6.29 14.97
C ASP A 30 -2.68 4.78 15.13
N THR A 31 -3.49 4.20 14.25
CA THR A 31 -3.74 2.76 14.21
C THR A 31 -2.64 2.01 13.46
N ALA A 32 -2.22 2.51 12.29
CA ALA A 32 -1.20 1.90 11.44
C ALA A 32 -0.46 2.97 10.63
N PRO A 33 0.79 3.33 11.00
CA PRO A 33 1.55 4.38 10.33
C PRO A 33 2.12 3.94 8.97
N SER A 34 2.05 2.65 8.64
CA SER A 34 2.45 2.14 7.34
C SER A 34 1.72 0.86 6.98
N HIS A 35 1.61 0.62 5.67
CA HIS A 35 1.07 -0.60 5.09
C HIS A 35 2.05 -1.14 4.05
N SER A 36 2.24 -2.45 4.01
CA SER A 36 2.95 -3.11 2.92
C SER A 36 1.93 -3.89 2.11
N ILE A 37 1.93 -3.69 0.78
CA ILE A 37 1.10 -4.45 -0.14
C ILE A 37 1.99 -5.20 -1.14
N ASP A 38 1.55 -6.39 -1.54
CA ASP A 38 2.20 -7.20 -2.55
C ASP A 38 1.46 -7.10 -3.89
N ILE A 39 2.16 -6.59 -4.90
CA ILE A 39 1.66 -6.50 -6.27
C ILE A 39 2.19 -7.69 -7.06
N ILE A 40 1.27 -8.42 -7.69
CA ILE A 40 1.57 -9.56 -8.55
C ILE A 40 1.35 -9.15 -10.02
N ALA A 41 2.41 -9.21 -10.81
CA ALA A 41 2.36 -9.05 -12.25
C ALA A 41 2.35 -10.43 -12.91
N THR A 42 1.41 -10.65 -13.84
CA THR A 42 1.30 -11.91 -14.61
C THR A 42 1.54 -11.62 -16.08
N SER A 43 2.51 -12.30 -16.67
CA SER A 43 2.78 -12.24 -18.11
C SER A 43 1.79 -13.12 -18.89
N THR A 44 1.63 -12.84 -20.19
CA THR A 44 0.79 -13.65 -21.09
C THR A 44 1.29 -15.08 -21.24
N ASP A 45 2.55 -15.35 -20.92
CA ASP A 45 3.13 -16.70 -20.88
C ASP A 45 2.80 -17.47 -19.59
N GLY A 46 2.07 -16.85 -18.66
CA GLY A 46 1.67 -17.44 -17.38
C GLY A 46 2.71 -17.30 -16.27
N SER A 47 3.88 -16.72 -16.54
CA SER A 47 4.85 -16.40 -15.49
C SER A 47 4.38 -15.25 -14.60
N THR A 48 4.82 -15.25 -13.35
CA THR A 48 4.46 -14.24 -12.36
C THR A 48 5.68 -13.63 -11.69
N SER A 49 5.58 -12.34 -11.36
CA SER A 49 6.53 -11.63 -10.53
C SER A 49 5.79 -10.88 -9.43
N THR A 50 6.34 -10.92 -8.21
CA THR A 50 5.76 -10.25 -7.05
C THR A 50 6.71 -9.17 -6.55
N GLY A 51 6.16 -8.00 -6.21
CA GLY A 51 6.90 -6.91 -5.59
C GLY A 51 6.13 -6.32 -4.42
N ALA A 52 6.83 -6.11 -3.31
CA ALA A 52 6.29 -5.47 -2.12
C ALA A 52 6.42 -3.94 -2.23
N PHE A 53 5.37 -3.21 -1.86
CA PHE A 53 5.30 -1.77 -1.85
C PHE A 53 4.92 -1.28 -0.45
N ASN A 54 5.81 -0.48 0.15
CA ASN A 54 5.54 0.14 1.45
C ASN A 54 4.91 1.51 1.24
N ILE A 55 3.76 1.73 1.89
CA ILE A 55 2.97 2.95 1.86
C ILE A 55 3.00 3.53 3.28
N THR A 56 3.65 4.66 3.43
CA THR A 56 3.66 5.41 4.70
C THR A 56 2.43 6.30 4.78
N VAL A 57 1.73 6.24 5.91
CA VAL A 57 0.65 7.17 6.25
C VAL A 57 1.27 8.30 7.04
N THR A 58 1.11 9.55 6.59
CA THR A 58 1.56 10.73 7.34
C THR A 58 0.42 11.27 8.18
N ASP A 59 0.74 11.90 9.31
CA ASP A 59 -0.26 12.62 10.10
C ASP A 59 -0.93 13.70 9.24
N ALA A 60 -2.19 14.01 9.55
CA ALA A 60 -2.94 15.10 8.95
C ALA A 60 -2.27 16.48 9.15
N ASP A 61 -1.46 16.63 10.21
CA ASP A 61 -0.63 17.83 10.42
C ASP A 61 0.65 17.86 9.55
N GLY A 62 0.91 16.78 8.81
CA GLY A 62 2.04 16.65 7.89
C GLY A 62 3.36 16.24 8.56
N THR A 63 3.35 15.89 9.84
CA THR A 63 4.54 15.36 10.51
C THR A 63 4.84 13.93 10.05
N LEU A 64 6.13 13.66 9.81
CA LEU A 64 6.64 12.31 9.57
C LEU A 64 7.00 11.65 10.91
N PRO A 65 6.88 10.31 11.04
CA PRO A 65 7.33 9.62 12.25
C PRO A 65 8.83 9.84 12.46
N GLY A 66 9.18 10.51 13.57
CA GLY A 66 10.56 10.84 13.96
C GLY A 66 10.98 12.31 13.76
N GLY A 67 10.08 13.19 13.32
CA GLY A 67 10.37 14.62 13.11
C GLY A 67 10.09 15.55 14.30
N GLY A 68 9.83 15.01 15.48
CA GLY A 68 9.62 15.82 16.69
C GLY A 68 10.94 16.17 17.35
N ASP A 69 11.29 17.45 17.34
CA ASP A 69 12.30 18.15 18.15
C ASP A 69 13.38 17.30 18.83
N THR A 70 14.61 17.44 18.33
CA THR A 70 15.76 17.52 19.23
C THR A 70 16.34 18.92 19.07
N ASP A 71 15.89 19.83 19.93
CA ASP A 71 16.63 21.05 20.23
C ASP A 71 18.00 20.74 20.89
#